data_AF-A0A8K0JPM7-F1
#
_entry.id   AF-A0A8K0JPM7-F1
#
_cell.length_a   1.000
_cell.length_b   1.000
_cell.length_c   1.000
_cell.angle_alpha   90.00
_cell.angle_beta   90.00
_cell.angle_gamma   90.00
#
_symmetry.space_group_name_H-M   'P 1'
#
loop_
_entity.id
_entity.type
_entity.pdbx_description
1 polymer ?
#
loop_
_entity_poly.entity_id
_entity_poly.type
_entity_poly.pdbx_seq_one_letter_code
_entity_poly.pdbx_strand_id
1 'polypeptide(L)'
;MRPHKFTSTQEYNTSLALRRQYVADAKSKEAPSFAVTGIIRSSELDVSKIALYVKRQGQATRSAVASYDFPLSAEDVQRVYHAGLPSQHGKGSETVYDPTYRQAHKIKPPYFALSADLIDASNVLNTLPTTLKLEDKRLTARLHKLNVYATGGFFKPHRE
;
A
#
# COMPACT_ATOMS: atom_id res chain seq x y z
N MET A 1 3.12 29.88 -12.13
CA MET A 1 2.30 28.66 -12.31
C MET A 1 0.84 29.05 -12.19
N ARG A 2 -0.01 28.74 -13.17
CA ARG A 2 -1.40 29.22 -13.26
C ARG A 2 -2.32 28.45 -12.28
N PRO A 3 -3.24 29.10 -11.56
CA PRO A 3 -4.23 28.42 -10.73
C PRO A 3 -5.30 27.75 -11.61
N HIS A 4 -5.70 26.52 -11.28
CA HIS A 4 -6.87 25.88 -11.86
C HIS A 4 -8.13 26.68 -11.50
N LYS A 5 -8.75 27.31 -12.50
CA LYS A 5 -10.08 27.92 -12.35
C LYS A 5 -11.14 26.83 -12.47
N PHE A 6 -11.96 26.68 -11.43
CA PHE A 6 -13.19 25.89 -11.49
C PHE A 6 -14.13 26.54 -12.52
N THR A 7 -14.74 25.72 -13.37
CA THR A 7 -15.47 26.15 -14.57
C THR A 7 -16.92 26.57 -14.31
N SER A 8 -17.45 26.41 -13.09
CA SER A 8 -18.72 27.03 -12.69
C SER A 8 -18.85 27.22 -11.17
N THR A 9 -19.63 28.23 -10.77
CA THR A 9 -20.00 28.50 -9.36
C THR A 9 -20.69 27.31 -8.70
N GLN A 10 -21.36 26.47 -9.49
CA GLN A 10 -22.08 25.29 -9.01
C GLN A 10 -21.11 24.17 -8.62
N GLU A 11 -20.07 23.90 -9.42
CA GLU A 11 -19.02 22.92 -9.10
C GLU A 11 -18.22 23.31 -7.85
N TYR A 12 -17.95 24.61 -7.66
CA TYR A 12 -17.29 25.14 -6.47
C TYR A 12 -18.15 24.97 -5.21
N ASN A 13 -19.45 25.25 -5.30
CA ASN A 13 -20.37 25.11 -4.18
C ASN A 13 -20.63 23.63 -3.82
N THR A 14 -20.69 22.74 -4.81
CA THR A 14 -20.77 21.29 -4.61
C THR A 14 -19.51 20.75 -3.93
N SER A 15 -18.33 21.21 -4.36
CA SER A 15 -17.03 20.90 -3.73
C SER A 15 -16.98 21.34 -2.26
N LEU A 16 -17.47 22.54 -1.95
CA LEU A 16 -17.52 23.06 -0.57
C LEU A 16 -18.52 22.31 0.31
N ALA A 17 -19.68 21.92 -0.24
CA ALA A 17 -20.68 21.14 0.48
C ALA A 17 -20.15 19.73 0.83
N LEU A 18 -19.53 19.04 -0.12
CA LEU A 18 -18.85 17.76 0.10
C LEU A 18 -17.74 17.88 1.15
N ARG A 19 -16.92 18.95 1.08
CA ARG A 19 -15.86 19.19 2.06
C ARG A 19 -16.41 19.42 3.47
N ARG A 20 -17.52 20.13 3.62
CA ARG A 20 -18.18 20.33 4.92
C ARG A 20 -18.78 19.04 5.47
N GLN A 21 -19.33 18.20 4.60
CA GLN A 21 -19.86 16.89 4.97
C GLN A 21 -18.76 15.95 5.45
N TYR A 22 -17.63 15.84 4.73
CA TYR A 22 -16.48 15.05 5.18
C TYR A 22 -15.89 15.53 6.52
N VAL A 23 -15.91 16.84 6.78
CA VAL A 23 -15.47 17.41 8.07
C VAL A 23 -16.47 17.11 9.19
N ALA A 24 -17.77 17.09 8.91
CA ALA A 24 -18.80 16.71 9.87
C ALA A 24 -18.74 15.21 10.20
N ASP A 25 -18.56 14.37 9.18
CA ASP A 25 -18.41 12.92 9.31
C ASP A 25 -17.18 12.57 10.15
N ALA A 26 -16.04 13.23 9.88
CA ALA A 26 -14.79 13.07 10.63
C ALA A 26 -14.87 13.57 12.09
N LYS A 27 -15.84 14.42 12.43
CA LYS A 27 -16.05 14.92 13.80
C LYS A 27 -17.05 14.10 14.61
N SER A 28 -17.85 13.25 13.96
CA SER A 28 -19.04 12.70 14.61
C SER A 28 -18.82 11.41 15.39
N LYS A 29 -17.88 10.51 15.06
CA LYS A 29 -17.66 9.27 15.84
C LYS A 29 -16.24 8.69 15.72
N GLU A 30 -15.61 8.52 16.88
CA GLU A 30 -14.37 7.78 17.19
C GLU A 30 -13.12 8.18 16.40
N ALA A 31 -11.95 8.13 17.06
CA ALA A 31 -10.67 8.60 16.53
C ALA A 31 -10.47 8.15 15.09
N PRO A 32 -10.12 9.06 14.14
CA PRO A 32 -10.00 8.68 12.76
C PRO A 32 -8.88 7.65 12.64
N SER A 33 -9.27 6.40 12.45
CA SER A 33 -8.41 5.38 11.85
C SER A 33 -7.99 5.96 10.50
N PHE A 34 -6.79 6.51 10.42
CA PHE A 34 -6.25 7.03 9.17
C PHE A 34 -5.79 5.83 8.31
N ALA A 35 -6.71 4.94 7.96
CA ALA A 35 -6.48 4.00 6.88
C ALA A 35 -6.85 4.71 5.57
N VAL A 36 -5.88 5.39 4.96
CA VAL A 36 -6.04 5.82 3.56
C VAL A 36 -5.77 4.60 2.69
N THR A 37 -6.84 4.01 2.16
CA THR A 37 -6.74 2.99 1.11
C THR A 37 -6.95 3.66 -0.24
N GLY A 38 -6.11 3.30 -1.21
CA GLY A 38 -6.17 3.82 -2.58
C GLY A 38 -5.63 2.76 -3.53
N ILE A 39 -6.23 2.68 -4.72
CA ILE A 39 -5.72 1.84 -5.79
C ILE A 39 -4.95 2.77 -6.73
N ILE A 40 -3.63 2.61 -6.82
CA ILE A 40 -2.86 3.23 -7.90
C ILE A 40 -3.20 2.48 -9.18
N ARG A 41 -3.89 3.14 -10.10
CA ARG A 41 -4.28 2.53 -11.38
C ARG A 41 -3.07 2.49 -12.32
N SER A 42 -3.06 1.53 -13.25
CA SER A 42 -2.04 1.48 -14.31
C SER A 42 -2.03 2.72 -15.22
N SER A 43 -3.10 3.52 -15.23
CA SER A 43 -3.14 4.81 -15.90
C SER A 43 -2.38 5.92 -15.16
N GLU A 44 -2.19 5.76 -13.85
CA GLU A 44 -1.51 6.72 -12.97
C GLU A 44 -0.04 6.35 -12.76
N LEU A 45 0.32 5.12 -13.15
CA LEU A 45 1.63 4.53 -12.96
C LEU A 45 1.98 3.65 -14.15
N ASP A 46 3.06 4.01 -14.85
CA ASP A 46 3.62 3.17 -15.90
C ASP A 46 4.33 1.96 -15.29
N VAL A 47 3.54 0.92 -14.99
CA VAL A 47 4.02 -0.32 -14.35
C VAL A 47 5.05 -1.07 -15.18
N SER A 48 5.16 -0.80 -16.48
CA SER A 48 6.19 -1.41 -17.35
C SER A 48 7.61 -0.96 -17.00
N LYS A 49 7.74 0.15 -16.26
CA LYS A 49 9.03 0.66 -15.77
C LYS A 49 9.41 0.10 -14.41
N ILE A 50 8.59 -0.79 -13.86
CA ILE A 50 8.74 -1.31 -12.51
C ILE A 50 8.95 -2.82 -12.61
N ALA A 51 10.01 -3.30 -11.98
CA ALA A 51 10.27 -4.71 -11.78
C ALA A 51 10.26 -5.01 -10.29
N LEU A 52 9.73 -6.17 -9.94
CA LEU A 52 9.77 -6.74 -8.60
C LEU A 52 10.98 -7.67 -8.49
N TYR A 53 11.90 -7.36 -7.58
CA TYR A 53 13.00 -8.25 -7.23
C TYR A 53 12.65 -9.01 -5.96
N VAL A 54 12.80 -10.34 -5.98
CA VAL A 54 12.50 -11.19 -4.82
C VAL A 54 13.61 -12.20 -4.62
N LYS A 55 13.96 -12.37 -3.35
CA LYS A 55 14.82 -13.43 -2.86
C LYS A 55 14.00 -14.30 -1.90
N ARG A 56 14.26 -15.60 -1.89
CA ARG A 56 13.62 -16.50 -0.93
C ARG A 56 13.99 -16.12 0.51
N GLN A 57 12.99 -15.80 1.31
CA GLN A 57 13.17 -15.41 2.70
C GLN A 57 13.55 -16.62 3.56
N GLY A 58 14.56 -16.45 4.41
CA GLY A 58 15.08 -17.51 5.27
C GLY A 58 16.17 -18.40 4.64
N GLN A 59 16.56 -18.15 3.37
CA GLN A 59 17.76 -18.77 2.79
C GLN A 59 18.99 -17.86 2.87
N ALA A 60 20.17 -18.48 2.87
CA ALA A 60 21.47 -17.82 3.03
C ALA A 60 21.71 -16.69 2.00
N THR A 61 22.68 -15.83 2.31
CA THR A 61 23.04 -14.60 1.60
C THR A 61 23.30 -14.78 0.09
N ARG A 62 23.67 -15.98 -0.37
CA ARG A 62 23.94 -16.32 -1.80
C ARG A 62 22.75 -16.80 -2.62
N SER A 63 21.52 -16.81 -2.09
CA SER A 63 20.37 -17.24 -2.88
C SER A 63 20.14 -16.30 -4.06
N ALA A 64 19.87 -16.86 -5.25
CA ALA A 64 19.61 -16.09 -6.46
C ALA A 64 18.44 -15.10 -6.27
N VAL A 65 18.60 -13.91 -6.83
CA VAL A 65 17.52 -12.91 -6.91
C VAL A 65 16.75 -13.18 -8.20
N ALA A 66 15.43 -13.36 -8.09
CA ALA A 66 14.54 -13.40 -9.24
C ALA A 66 13.97 -12.00 -9.48
N SER A 67 13.79 -11.64 -10.75
CA SER A 67 13.12 -10.42 -11.19
C SER A 67 11.84 -10.76 -11.93
N TYR A 68 10.79 -9.95 -11.73
CA TYR A 68 9.50 -10.12 -12.36
C TYR A 68 8.98 -8.77 -12.86
N ASP A 69 8.49 -8.74 -14.09
CA ASP A 69 7.87 -7.55 -14.67
C ASP A 69 6.37 -7.55 -14.38
N PHE A 70 5.76 -6.35 -14.35
CA PHE A 70 4.32 -6.21 -14.22
C PHE A 70 3.62 -6.14 -15.60
N PRO A 71 2.41 -6.70 -15.74
CA PRO A 71 1.66 -7.46 -14.74
C PRO A 71 2.24 -8.86 -14.52
N LEU A 72 2.25 -9.32 -13.26
CA LEU A 72 2.74 -10.65 -12.91
C LEU A 72 1.84 -11.74 -13.51
N SER A 73 2.45 -12.78 -14.10
CA SER A 73 1.71 -13.97 -14.49
C SER A 73 1.26 -14.78 -13.26
N ALA A 74 0.30 -15.67 -13.43
CA ALA A 74 -0.14 -16.57 -12.35
C ALA A 74 1.03 -17.43 -11.81
N GLU A 75 1.94 -17.84 -12.69
CA GLU A 75 3.14 -18.59 -12.33
C GLU A 75 4.12 -17.74 -11.50
N ASP A 76 4.30 -16.47 -11.88
CA ASP A 76 5.15 -15.53 -11.13
C ASP A 76 4.58 -15.25 -9.75
N VAL A 77 3.26 -15.07 -9.64
CA VAL A 77 2.58 -14.91 -8.34
C VAL A 77 2.82 -16.13 -7.45
N GLN A 78 2.75 -17.35 -7.99
CA GLN A 78 3.06 -18.57 -7.23
C GLN A 78 4.53 -18.61 -6.78
N ARG A 79 5.48 -18.27 -7.66
CA ARG A 79 6.90 -18.18 -7.31
C ARG A 79 7.15 -17.17 -6.20
N VAL A 80 6.55 -15.98 -6.29
CA VAL A 80 6.64 -14.92 -5.28
C VAL A 80 5.98 -15.36 -3.97
N TYR A 81 4.83 -16.03 -4.01
CA TYR A 81 4.18 -16.59 -2.82
C TYR A 81 5.10 -17.56 -2.06
N HIS A 82 5.74 -18.50 -2.78
CA HIS A 82 6.65 -19.49 -2.19
C HIS A 82 8.00 -18.91 -1.74
N ALA A 83 8.36 -17.70 -2.19
CA ALA A 83 9.54 -17.00 -1.69
C ALA A 83 9.33 -16.39 -0.30
N GLY A 84 8.08 -16.15 0.11
CA GLY A 84 7.73 -15.60 1.42
C GLY A 84 7.57 -16.65 2.52
N LEU A 85 7.44 -16.15 3.76
CA LEU A 85 7.08 -16.96 4.93
C LEU A 85 5.60 -16.76 5.27
N PRO A 86 4.93 -17.73 5.91
CA PRO A 86 3.57 -17.52 6.39
C PRO A 86 3.43 -16.25 7.23
N SER A 87 2.41 -15.45 6.92
CA SER A 87 2.27 -14.13 7.51
C SER A 87 1.61 -14.20 8.89
N GLN A 88 2.44 -14.15 9.92
CA GLN A 88 1.98 -13.94 11.30
C GLN A 88 1.23 -12.62 11.48
N HIS A 89 0.42 -12.54 12.53
CA HIS A 89 -0.29 -11.35 13.01
C HIS A 89 -0.16 -11.22 14.53
N GLY A 90 -0.44 -10.02 15.04
CA GLY A 90 -0.45 -9.76 16.48
C GLY A 90 -1.71 -10.33 17.13
N LYS A 91 -1.55 -10.95 18.31
CA LYS A 91 -2.64 -11.39 19.18
C LYS A 91 -2.27 -11.00 20.62
N GLY A 92 -2.77 -9.84 21.07
CA GLY A 92 -2.31 -9.23 22.31
C GLY A 92 -0.84 -8.81 22.22
N SER A 93 -0.01 -9.30 23.13
CA SER A 93 1.45 -9.06 23.14
C SER A 93 2.25 -10.06 22.28
N GLU A 94 1.59 -11.05 21.69
CA GLU A 94 2.26 -12.13 20.96
C GLU A 94 2.15 -11.97 19.44
N THR A 95 3.12 -12.53 18.72
CA THR A 95 3.07 -12.69 17.27
C THR A 95 2.82 -14.16 16.93
N VAL A 96 1.65 -14.47 16.39
CA VAL A 96 1.22 -15.85 16.12
C VAL A 96 0.93 -16.06 14.64
N TYR A 97 1.07 -17.31 14.20
CA TYR A 97 0.57 -17.75 12.90
C TYR A 97 -0.70 -18.57 13.14
N ASP A 98 -1.84 -18.03 12.72
CA ASP A 98 -3.13 -18.73 12.71
C ASP A 98 -3.75 -18.62 11.31
N PRO A 99 -3.73 -19.72 10.53
CA PRO A 99 -4.27 -19.74 9.17
C PRO A 99 -5.80 -19.65 9.12
N THR A 100 -6.51 -19.73 10.25
CA THR A 100 -7.95 -19.47 10.31
C THR A 100 -8.26 -17.97 10.47
N TYR A 101 -7.25 -17.17 10.80
CA TYR A 101 -7.35 -15.71 10.95
C TYR A 101 -6.72 -14.94 9.79
N ARG A 102 -5.56 -15.43 9.30
CA ARG A 102 -4.85 -14.83 8.17
C ARG A 102 -4.20 -15.90 7.29
N GLN A 103 -4.53 -15.87 6.00
CA GLN A 103 -3.97 -16.73 4.97
C GLN A 103 -3.23 -15.89 3.93
N ALA A 104 -1.96 -15.64 4.20
CA ALA A 104 -1.06 -14.93 3.31
C ALA A 104 0.39 -15.32 3.59
N HIS A 105 1.25 -15.11 2.61
CA HIS A 105 2.69 -15.10 2.80
C HIS A 105 3.20 -13.65 2.84
N LYS A 106 4.23 -13.40 3.66
CA LYS A 106 4.92 -12.12 3.76
C LYS A 106 6.36 -12.25 3.31
N ILE A 107 6.83 -11.26 2.59
CA ILE A 107 8.25 -11.04 2.30
C ILE A 107 8.63 -9.68 2.91
N LYS A 108 9.69 -9.64 3.71
CA LYS A 108 10.22 -8.42 4.34
C LYS A 108 11.50 -7.98 3.62
N PRO A 109 11.89 -6.70 3.68
CA PRO A 109 13.24 -6.31 3.31
C PRO A 109 14.29 -7.09 4.14
N PRO A 110 15.46 -7.41 3.59
CA PRO A 110 15.94 -7.09 2.23
C PRO A 110 15.56 -8.16 1.18
N TYR A 111 14.57 -9.02 1.44
CA TYR A 111 14.20 -10.14 0.55
C TYR A 111 13.29 -9.73 -0.60
N PHE A 112 12.89 -8.47 -0.68
CA PHE A 112 12.28 -7.90 -1.88
C PHE A 112 12.66 -6.44 -2.08
N ALA A 113 12.59 -5.99 -3.32
CA ALA A 113 12.75 -4.59 -3.73
C ALA A 113 11.96 -4.32 -5.01
N LEU A 114 11.81 -3.04 -5.36
CA LEU A 114 11.27 -2.60 -6.64
C LEU A 114 12.36 -1.84 -7.40
N SER A 115 12.36 -1.90 -8.74
CA SER A 115 13.30 -1.13 -9.57
C SER A 115 13.11 0.39 -9.46
N ALA A 116 11.92 0.82 -9.05
CA ALA A 116 11.56 2.22 -8.80
C ALA A 116 10.70 2.33 -7.54
N ASP A 117 10.78 3.47 -6.86
CA ASP A 117 9.89 3.77 -5.74
C ASP A 117 8.49 4.12 -6.26
N LEU A 118 7.51 3.26 -5.96
CA LEU A 118 6.11 3.46 -6.31
C LEU A 118 5.53 4.75 -5.71
N ILE A 119 6.03 5.14 -4.55
CA ILE A 119 5.55 6.30 -3.82
C ILE A 119 6.04 7.58 -4.48
N ASP A 120 7.30 7.61 -4.93
CA ASP A 120 7.83 8.71 -5.72
C ASP A 120 7.09 8.82 -7.07
N ALA A 121 6.77 7.68 -7.68
CA ALA A 121 6.05 7.63 -8.96
C ALA A 121 4.57 8.04 -8.87
N SER A 122 3.94 7.99 -7.69
CA SER A 122 2.49 8.20 -7.52
C SER A 122 2.09 9.58 -6.97
N ASN A 123 3.04 10.52 -6.83
CA ASN A 123 2.84 11.88 -6.28
C ASN A 123 2.19 11.92 -4.87
N VAL A 124 2.01 10.78 -4.22
CA VAL A 124 1.21 10.62 -3.00
C VAL A 124 1.86 11.33 -1.80
N LEU A 125 3.20 11.43 -1.77
CA LEU A 125 3.92 12.17 -0.73
C LEU A 125 3.69 13.69 -0.80
N ASN A 126 3.27 14.22 -1.95
CA ASN A 126 2.94 15.64 -2.07
C ASN A 126 1.50 15.93 -1.63
N THR A 127 0.60 14.95 -1.74
CA THR A 127 -0.81 15.12 -1.36
C THR A 127 -1.07 14.78 0.12
N LEU A 128 -0.37 13.79 0.67
CA LEU A 128 -0.57 13.31 2.03
C LEU A 128 -0.36 14.37 3.13
N PRO A 129 0.64 15.28 3.08
CA PRO A 129 0.83 16.27 4.12
C PRO A 129 -0.42 17.14 4.36
N THR A 130 -1.08 17.58 3.28
CA THR A 130 -2.32 18.35 3.39
C THR A 130 -3.48 17.50 3.92
N THR A 131 -3.61 16.25 3.48
CA THR A 131 -4.66 15.35 3.97
C THR A 131 -4.50 15.03 5.46
N LEU A 132 -3.25 14.87 5.92
CA LEU A 132 -2.92 14.50 7.29
C LEU A 132 -2.72 15.70 8.23
N LYS A 133 -2.82 16.93 7.73
CA LYS A 133 -2.53 18.18 8.48
C LYS A 133 -1.09 18.22 9.03
N LEU A 134 -0.15 17.84 8.16
CA LEU A 134 1.29 17.77 8.39
C LEU A 134 2.03 18.64 7.37
N GLU A 135 1.45 19.78 6.97
CA GLU A 135 1.95 20.62 5.87
C GLU A 135 3.35 21.18 6.12
N ASP A 136 3.77 21.29 7.39
CA ASP A 136 5.10 21.71 7.81
C ASP A 136 6.10 20.54 7.91
N LYS A 137 5.67 19.30 7.65
CA LYS A 137 6.49 18.09 7.75
C LYS A 137 6.81 17.52 6.38
N ARG A 138 8.06 17.08 6.24
CA ARG A 138 8.49 16.25 5.13
C ARG A 138 8.18 14.79 5.43
N LEU A 139 7.35 14.18 4.59
CA LEU A 139 7.06 12.75 4.67
C LEU A 139 8.10 11.94 3.88
N THR A 140 8.38 10.72 4.36
CA THR A 140 9.18 9.73 3.63
C THR A 140 8.46 8.40 3.70
N ALA A 141 8.47 7.64 2.61
CA ALA A 141 7.97 6.27 2.60
C ALA A 141 9.12 5.27 2.57
N ARG A 142 8.87 4.08 3.12
CA ARG A 142 9.81 2.96 3.08
C ARG A 142 9.03 1.69 2.84
N LEU A 143 9.55 0.83 1.96
CA LEU A 143 8.99 -0.51 1.78
C LEU A 143 9.04 -1.28 3.10
N HIS A 144 7.86 -1.69 3.58
CA HIS A 144 7.74 -2.36 4.88
C HIS A 144 7.64 -3.88 4.75
N LYS A 145 6.67 -4.37 3.98
CA LYS A 145 6.43 -5.79 3.70
C LYS A 145 5.63 -5.95 2.41
N LEU A 146 5.90 -7.00 1.66
CA LEU A 146 5.06 -7.47 0.57
C LEU A 146 4.18 -8.62 1.10
N ASN A 147 2.86 -8.47 1.04
CA ASN A 147 1.92 -9.54 1.33
C ASN A 147 1.45 -10.19 0.03
N VAL A 148 1.45 -11.51 -0.03
CA VAL A 148 0.99 -12.29 -1.18
C VAL A 148 -0.13 -13.20 -0.69
N TYR A 149 -1.29 -13.08 -1.33
CA TYR A 149 -2.47 -13.87 -1.02
C TYR A 149 -2.66 -14.90 -2.13
N ALA A 150 -2.82 -16.17 -1.76
CA ALA A 150 -3.32 -17.16 -2.70
C ALA A 150 -4.79 -16.86 -3.02
N THR A 151 -5.32 -17.43 -4.12
CA THR A 151 -6.75 -17.34 -4.42
C THR A 151 -7.57 -17.84 -3.23
N GLY A 152 -8.53 -17.03 -2.77
CA GLY A 152 -9.33 -17.30 -1.56
C GLY A 152 -8.64 -16.97 -0.23
N GLY A 153 -7.36 -16.54 -0.26
CA GLY A 153 -6.65 -16.06 0.92
C GLY A 153 -7.28 -14.80 1.50
N PHE A 154 -7.22 -14.66 2.82
CA PHE A 154 -7.92 -13.61 3.55
C PHE A 154 -7.12 -13.08 4.73
N PHE A 155 -7.57 -11.94 5.25
CA PHE A 155 -7.18 -11.45 6.57
C PHE A 155 -8.45 -10.92 7.24
N LYS A 156 -8.83 -11.51 8.38
CA LYS A 156 -10.03 -11.10 9.11
C LYS A 156 -9.93 -9.63 9.58
N PRO A 157 -11.08 -8.96 9.83
CA PRO A 157 -11.10 -7.63 10.40
C PRO A 157 -10.22 -7.55 11.65
N HIS A 158 -9.38 -6.51 11.72
CA HIS A 158 -8.43 -6.28 12.80
C HIS A 158 -8.22 -4.78 13.02
N ARG A 159 -7.56 -4.44 14.14
CA ARG A 159 -7.00 -3.11 14.39
C ARG A 159 -5.48 -3.23 14.26
N GLU A 160 -4.88 -2.36 13.45
CA GLU A 160 -3.42 -2.18 13.41
C GLU A 160 -2.94 -1.44 14.67
#